data_AF-A0A5D3GAM8-F1
#
_entry.id   AF-A0A5D3GAM8-F1
#
_cell.length_a   1.000
_cell.length_b   1.000
_cell.length_c   1.000
_cell.angle_alpha   90.00
_cell.angle_beta   90.00
_cell.angle_gamma   90.00
#
_symmetry.space_group_name_H-M   'P 1'
#
loop_
_entity.id
_entity.type
_entity.pdbx_description
1 polymer ?
#
loop_
_entity_poly.entity_id
_entity_poly.type
_entity_poly.pdbx_seq_one_letter_code
_entity_poly.pdbx_strand_id
1 'polypeptide(L)'
;MTRKKKRIPIPTDLAAQVLFLSDRTCCVCRTKGKPVQIHHIDEDPSNNLALNLSTLCFDCHRETQIRGGFDRKLDADQVILYRNDWLRIVATDRATSEANRESQPGGGSIDLELITSIAEIYRETGQLELLAIHYNGIGNIELRDKYIEIAISRGASPDAIFFLRGSLQERPDLVPAEIIDDYLAAFVGRDDYEQHARALRAVGRRLEAAQKYIQGINDSLQNGSWFSAAFYIKEFMEENLIEDLLKAAYRESTEQGETWWQVRALQELGWSTELNDLLFSKKDEIGKSGNLMLMALLADAEGDSALACDLRKEIARSSS
;
A
#
# COMPACT_ATOMS: atom_id res chain seq x y z
N MET A 1 -32.04 -8.74 11.46
CA MET A 1 -32.25 -9.10 10.04
C MET A 1 -31.00 -8.69 9.28
N THR A 2 -30.19 -9.63 8.79
CA THR A 2 -28.97 -9.31 8.03
C THR A 2 -29.36 -8.63 6.71
N ARG A 3 -28.93 -7.38 6.52
CA ARG A 3 -29.13 -6.62 5.28
C ARG A 3 -28.55 -7.45 4.12
N LYS A 4 -29.39 -7.82 3.16
CA LYS A 4 -28.98 -8.68 2.04
C LYS A 4 -27.88 -7.94 1.26
N LYS A 5 -26.66 -8.50 1.23
CA LYS A 5 -25.54 -7.87 0.50
C LYS A 5 -25.95 -7.66 -0.97
N LYS A 6 -25.76 -6.44 -1.49
CA LYS A 6 -25.95 -6.15 -2.92
C LYS A 6 -24.97 -7.03 -3.68
N ARG A 7 -25.44 -7.83 -4.63
CA ARG A 7 -24.57 -8.68 -5.45
C ARG A 7 -24.46 -8.04 -6.83
N ILE A 8 -23.23 -7.73 -7.24
CA ILE A 8 -22.94 -7.28 -8.60
C ILE A 8 -22.20 -8.44 -9.26
N PRO A 9 -22.73 -9.03 -10.35
CA PRO A 9 -22.04 -10.14 -11.02
C PRO A 9 -20.65 -9.68 -11.50
N ILE A 10 -19.65 -10.53 -11.32
CA ILE A 10 -18.30 -10.27 -11.86
C ILE A 10 -18.43 -10.21 -13.39
N PRO A 11 -17.94 -9.14 -14.04
CA PRO A 11 -17.88 -9.06 -15.50
C PRO A 11 -17.20 -10.31 -16.09
N THR A 12 -17.73 -10.80 -17.22
CA THR A 12 -17.30 -12.11 -17.78
C THR A 12 -15.85 -12.10 -18.23
N ASP A 13 -15.39 -11.00 -18.79
CA ASP A 13 -14.01 -10.72 -19.17
C ASP A 13 -13.09 -10.72 -17.95
N LEU A 14 -13.46 -10.02 -16.88
CA LEU A 14 -12.68 -10.00 -15.64
C LEU A 14 -12.60 -11.38 -14.99
N ALA A 15 -13.72 -12.11 -14.94
CA ALA A 15 -13.73 -13.47 -14.43
C ALA A 15 -12.81 -14.40 -15.24
N ALA A 16 -12.81 -14.27 -16.57
CA ALA A 16 -11.92 -15.00 -17.44
C ALA A 16 -10.44 -14.64 -17.18
N GLN A 17 -10.12 -13.36 -16.99
CA GLN A 17 -8.77 -12.91 -16.67
C GLN A 17 -8.27 -13.48 -15.33
N VAL A 18 -9.07 -13.36 -14.25
CA VAL A 18 -8.71 -13.87 -12.92
C VAL A 18 -8.46 -15.38 -12.95
N LEU A 19 -9.30 -16.13 -13.66
CA LEU A 19 -9.13 -17.58 -13.83
C LEU A 19 -7.92 -17.90 -14.71
N PHE A 20 -7.67 -17.15 -15.78
CA PHE A 20 -6.52 -17.36 -16.63
C PHE A 20 -5.20 -17.10 -15.89
N LEU A 21 -5.08 -15.95 -15.23
CA LEU A 21 -3.86 -15.53 -14.52
C LEU A 21 -3.50 -16.47 -13.36
N SER A 22 -4.48 -17.17 -12.80
CA SER A 22 -4.29 -18.16 -11.75
C SER A 22 -4.12 -19.59 -12.26
N ASP A 23 -3.97 -19.80 -13.57
CA ASP A 23 -3.97 -21.13 -14.21
C ASP A 23 -5.18 -21.98 -13.83
N ARG A 24 -6.32 -21.31 -13.59
CA ARG A 24 -7.58 -21.89 -13.09
C ARG A 24 -7.34 -22.80 -11.87
N THR A 25 -6.37 -22.42 -11.04
CA THR A 25 -5.87 -23.22 -9.93
C THR A 25 -5.93 -22.41 -8.64
N CYS A 26 -6.26 -23.08 -7.55
CA CYS A 26 -6.33 -22.46 -6.22
C CYS A 26 -4.99 -21.83 -5.83
N CYS A 27 -4.98 -20.55 -5.45
CA CYS A 27 -3.72 -19.89 -5.08
C CYS A 27 -3.08 -20.42 -3.78
N VAL A 28 -3.89 -21.04 -2.91
CA VAL A 28 -3.45 -21.56 -1.61
C VAL A 28 -2.83 -22.94 -1.75
N CYS A 29 -3.61 -23.93 -2.19
CA CYS A 29 -3.16 -25.33 -2.24
C CYS A 29 -2.51 -25.73 -3.56
N ARG A 30 -2.68 -24.92 -4.62
CA ARG A 30 -2.07 -25.09 -5.95
C ARG A 30 -2.33 -26.44 -6.62
N THR A 31 -3.33 -27.17 -6.12
CA THR A 31 -3.69 -28.49 -6.64
C THR A 31 -4.48 -28.32 -7.93
N LYS A 32 -3.90 -28.74 -9.06
CA LYS A 32 -4.54 -28.69 -10.38
C LYS A 32 -5.76 -29.60 -10.46
N GLY A 33 -6.70 -29.26 -11.34
CA GLY A 33 -7.89 -30.07 -11.64
C GLY A 33 -9.00 -30.02 -10.58
N LYS A 34 -8.80 -29.32 -9.45
CA LYS A 34 -9.88 -29.09 -8.48
C LYS A 34 -10.91 -28.10 -9.03
N PRO A 35 -12.21 -28.26 -8.72
CA PRO A 35 -13.19 -27.21 -8.92
C PRO A 35 -12.79 -25.95 -8.15
N VAL A 36 -12.81 -24.81 -8.84
CA VAL A 36 -12.44 -23.51 -8.30
C VAL A 36 -13.59 -22.51 -8.40
N GLN A 37 -13.55 -21.51 -7.53
CA GLN A 37 -14.44 -20.36 -7.51
C GLN A 37 -13.63 -19.09 -7.32
N ILE A 38 -14.10 -18.00 -7.92
CA ILE A 38 -13.57 -16.67 -7.63
C ILE A 38 -14.14 -16.23 -6.27
N HIS A 39 -13.22 -15.94 -5.36
CA HIS A 39 -13.45 -15.47 -4.01
C HIS A 39 -13.21 -13.95 -3.93
N HIS A 40 -14.17 -13.23 -3.38
CA HIS A 40 -14.01 -11.84 -2.94
C HIS A 40 -13.28 -11.81 -1.59
N ILE A 41 -12.08 -11.26 -1.57
CA ILE A 41 -11.16 -11.24 -0.42
C ILE A 41 -11.76 -10.45 0.75
N ASP A 42 -12.46 -9.36 0.47
CA ASP A 42 -13.18 -8.54 1.45
C ASP A 42 -14.57 -9.10 1.85
N GLU A 43 -14.93 -10.28 1.35
CA GLU A 43 -16.24 -10.92 1.49
C GLU A 43 -17.44 -10.08 0.97
N ASP A 44 -17.20 -9.00 0.22
CA ASP A 44 -18.23 -8.16 -0.39
C ASP A 44 -18.49 -8.56 -1.86
N PRO A 45 -19.62 -9.21 -2.15
CA PRO A 45 -19.95 -9.67 -3.51
C PRO A 45 -20.37 -8.53 -4.46
N SER A 46 -20.23 -7.26 -4.07
CA SER A 46 -20.34 -6.12 -4.97
C SER A 46 -18.99 -5.54 -5.39
N ASN A 47 -17.90 -5.87 -4.69
CA ASN A 47 -16.57 -5.35 -4.96
C ASN A 47 -15.82 -6.21 -5.98
N ASN A 48 -16.09 -6.00 -7.26
CA ASN A 48 -15.49 -6.78 -8.34
C ASN A 48 -14.10 -6.28 -8.76
N LEU A 49 -13.37 -5.53 -7.93
CA LEU A 49 -12.02 -5.11 -8.29
C LEU A 49 -11.10 -6.31 -8.44
N ALA A 50 -10.25 -6.32 -9.49
CA ALA A 50 -9.34 -7.44 -9.75
C ALA A 50 -8.48 -7.80 -8.52
N LEU A 51 -8.01 -6.78 -7.77
CA LEU A 51 -7.24 -6.93 -6.54
C LEU A 51 -8.05 -7.41 -5.33
N ASN A 52 -9.37 -7.45 -5.43
CA ASN A 52 -10.24 -8.07 -4.43
C ASN A 52 -10.64 -9.50 -4.82
N LEU A 53 -10.27 -9.96 -6.01
CA LEU A 53 -10.61 -11.30 -6.48
C LEU A 53 -9.42 -12.25 -6.32
N SER A 54 -9.73 -13.49 -5.96
CA SER A 54 -8.76 -14.60 -5.89
C SER A 54 -9.40 -15.91 -6.32
N THR A 55 -8.64 -16.82 -6.90
CA THR A 55 -9.14 -18.14 -7.30
C THR A 55 -8.85 -19.15 -6.19
N LEU A 56 -9.90 -19.70 -5.59
CA LEU A 56 -9.81 -20.71 -4.52
C LEU A 56 -10.52 -22.00 -4.93
N CYS A 57 -10.00 -23.16 -4.51
CA CYS A 57 -10.78 -24.40 -4.58
C CYS A 57 -11.83 -24.43 -3.47
N PHE A 58 -12.86 -25.28 -3.60
CA PHE A 58 -13.94 -25.33 -2.61
C PHE A 58 -13.48 -25.67 -1.18
N ASP A 59 -12.40 -26.46 -1.04
CA ASP A 59 -11.81 -26.77 0.27
C ASP A 59 -11.24 -25.49 0.92
N CYS A 60 -10.28 -24.82 0.27
CA CYS A 60 -9.69 -23.59 0.78
C CYS A 60 -10.69 -22.43 0.87
N HIS A 61 -11.69 -22.39 -0.01
CA HIS A 61 -12.78 -21.41 0.07
C HIS A 61 -13.65 -21.64 1.32
N ARG A 62 -13.78 -22.87 1.81
CA ARG A 62 -14.49 -23.14 3.07
C ARG A 62 -13.69 -22.62 4.27
N GLU A 63 -12.36 -22.72 4.22
CA GLU A 63 -11.46 -22.22 5.27
C GLU A 63 -11.60 -20.71 5.50
N THR A 64 -12.01 -19.93 4.48
CA THR A 64 -12.30 -18.50 4.64
C THR A 64 -13.64 -18.24 5.35
N GLN A 65 -14.53 -19.22 5.38
CA GLN A 65 -15.89 -19.12 5.94
C GLN A 65 -16.02 -19.70 7.35
N ILE A 66 -14.93 -20.24 7.93
CA ILE A 66 -14.96 -20.79 9.29
C ILE A 66 -15.28 -19.69 10.30
N ARG A 67 -16.23 -20.00 11.20
CA ARG A 67 -16.65 -19.11 12.30
C ARG A 67 -16.44 -19.84 13.63
N GLY A 68 -15.56 -19.30 14.47
CA GLY A 68 -15.21 -19.89 15.76
C GLY A 68 -14.29 -21.12 15.65
N GLY A 69 -13.81 -21.62 16.80
CA GLY A 69 -12.84 -22.71 16.89
C GLY A 69 -11.46 -22.25 17.37
N PHE A 70 -10.59 -23.21 17.73
CA PHE A 70 -9.19 -22.95 18.09
C PHE A 70 -8.31 -22.76 16.85
N ASP A 71 -8.74 -23.30 15.70
CA ASP A 71 -7.97 -23.27 14.46
C ASP A 71 -8.01 -21.89 13.80
N ARG A 72 -6.92 -21.50 13.15
CA ARG A 72 -6.80 -20.20 12.49
C ARG A 72 -7.45 -20.27 11.11
N LYS A 73 -8.50 -19.48 10.90
CA LYS A 73 -9.16 -19.36 9.59
C LYS A 73 -8.20 -18.84 8.52
N LEU A 74 -8.47 -19.17 7.26
CA LEU A 74 -7.81 -18.55 6.13
C LEU A 74 -8.34 -17.12 5.95
N ASP A 75 -7.60 -16.13 6.41
CA ASP A 75 -8.00 -14.72 6.40
C ASP A 75 -7.66 -13.99 5.08
N ALA A 76 -8.19 -12.78 4.90
CA ALA A 76 -8.00 -11.96 3.70
C ALA A 76 -6.52 -11.71 3.39
N ASP A 77 -5.72 -11.43 4.42
CA ASP A 77 -4.29 -11.11 4.29
C ASP A 77 -3.52 -12.35 3.78
N GLN A 78 -3.81 -13.52 4.33
CA GLN A 78 -3.25 -14.79 3.84
C GLN A 78 -3.64 -15.04 2.38
N VAL A 79 -4.91 -14.82 2.01
CA VAL A 79 -5.37 -15.00 0.62
C VAL A 79 -4.64 -14.06 -0.34
N ILE A 80 -4.38 -12.81 0.05
CA ILE A 80 -3.62 -11.84 -0.75
C ILE A 80 -2.19 -12.35 -0.99
N LEU A 81 -1.50 -12.80 0.06
CA LEU A 81 -0.14 -13.33 -0.03
C LEU A 81 -0.08 -14.55 -0.96
N TYR A 82 -0.97 -15.53 -0.74
CA TYR A 82 -1.04 -16.73 -1.58
C TYR A 82 -1.37 -16.40 -3.03
N ARG A 83 -2.31 -15.49 -3.26
CA ARG A 83 -2.68 -15.03 -4.60
C ARG A 83 -1.48 -14.40 -5.29
N ASN A 84 -0.86 -13.39 -4.70
CA ASN A 84 0.22 -12.66 -5.35
C ASN A 84 1.40 -13.57 -5.69
N ASP A 85 1.79 -14.47 -4.77
CA ASP A 85 2.84 -15.45 -5.02
C ASP A 85 2.44 -16.44 -6.14
N TRP A 86 1.20 -16.92 -6.14
CA TRP A 86 0.73 -17.84 -7.16
C TRP A 86 0.66 -17.21 -8.55
N LEU A 87 0.14 -15.98 -8.66
CA LEU A 87 0.10 -15.26 -9.94
C LEU A 87 1.51 -15.06 -10.50
N ARG A 88 2.48 -14.71 -9.64
CA ARG A 88 3.90 -14.61 -10.01
C ARG A 88 4.46 -15.95 -10.51
N ILE A 89 4.14 -17.04 -9.82
CA ILE A 89 4.58 -18.39 -10.21
C ILE A 89 3.94 -18.80 -11.53
N VAL A 90 2.63 -18.64 -11.72
CA VAL A 90 1.96 -18.97 -12.98
C VAL A 90 2.53 -18.17 -14.14
N ALA A 91 2.78 -16.87 -13.95
CA ALA A 91 3.43 -16.05 -14.96
C ALA A 91 4.82 -16.59 -15.33
N THR A 92 5.60 -17.01 -14.32
CA THR A 92 6.93 -17.59 -14.48
C THR A 92 6.89 -18.99 -15.11
N ASP A 93 5.94 -19.84 -14.71
CA ASP A 93 5.76 -21.20 -15.20
C ASP A 93 5.30 -21.17 -16.66
N ARG A 94 4.42 -20.23 -17.03
CA ARG A 94 4.00 -20.08 -18.43
C ARG A 94 5.14 -19.61 -19.30
N ALA A 95 5.95 -18.67 -18.81
CA ALA A 95 7.20 -18.33 -19.46
C ALA A 95 8.10 -19.59 -19.58
N THR A 96 8.42 -20.29 -18.49
CA THR A 96 9.36 -21.43 -18.55
C THR A 96 8.84 -22.66 -19.32
N SER A 97 7.53 -22.91 -19.33
CA SER A 97 6.92 -24.06 -20.04
C SER A 97 6.74 -23.81 -21.54
N GLU A 98 6.61 -22.56 -21.96
CA GLU A 98 6.72 -22.18 -23.37
C GLU A 98 8.19 -22.31 -23.83
N ALA A 99 9.18 -21.89 -23.02
CA ALA A 99 10.61 -22.10 -23.30
C ALA A 99 10.99 -23.59 -23.43
N ASN A 100 10.46 -24.46 -22.55
CA ASN A 100 10.76 -25.90 -22.55
C ASN A 100 10.08 -26.69 -23.69
N ARG A 101 9.02 -26.14 -24.31
CA ARG A 101 8.42 -26.77 -25.51
C ARG A 101 9.30 -26.60 -26.75
N GLU A 102 10.18 -25.62 -26.76
CA GLU A 102 11.03 -25.28 -27.91
C GLU A 102 12.51 -25.67 -27.73
N SER A 103 12.92 -26.17 -26.54
CA SER A 103 14.32 -26.53 -26.27
C SER A 103 14.51 -27.83 -25.47
N GLN A 104 15.05 -28.88 -26.11
CA GLN A 104 16.02 -29.81 -25.50
C GLN A 104 17.44 -29.37 -25.90
N PRO A 105 18.49 -29.74 -25.15
CA PRO A 105 18.89 -29.26 -23.83
C PRO A 105 20.01 -28.20 -23.92
N GLY A 106 19.99 -27.21 -23.03
CA GLY A 106 21.10 -26.26 -22.87
C GLY A 106 20.77 -25.19 -21.84
N GLY A 107 20.97 -25.50 -20.56
CA GLY A 107 20.72 -24.56 -19.47
C GLY A 107 21.65 -23.36 -19.50
N GLY A 108 21.12 -22.20 -19.10
CA GLY A 108 21.93 -21.07 -18.65
C GLY A 108 21.80 -19.78 -19.47
N SER A 109 20.60 -19.36 -19.83
CA SER A 109 20.28 -17.93 -19.95
C SER A 109 18.79 -17.75 -19.71
N ILE A 110 18.38 -16.66 -19.06
CA ILE A 110 16.98 -16.23 -19.11
C ILE A 110 16.70 -16.00 -20.61
N ASP A 111 15.83 -16.82 -21.18
CA ASP A 111 15.74 -17.01 -22.63
C ASP A 111 15.12 -15.77 -23.28
N LEU A 112 15.99 -14.89 -23.79
CA LEU A 112 15.65 -13.60 -24.38
C LEU A 112 14.62 -13.76 -25.51
N GLU A 113 14.72 -14.86 -26.25
CA GLU A 113 13.87 -15.20 -27.39
C GLU A 113 12.40 -15.35 -26.98
N LEU A 114 12.13 -16.06 -25.89
CA LEU A 114 10.77 -16.21 -25.39
C LEU A 114 10.20 -14.89 -24.85
N ILE A 115 11.01 -14.14 -24.10
CA ILE A 115 10.60 -12.83 -23.58
C ILE A 115 10.19 -11.91 -24.73
N THR A 116 10.91 -11.96 -25.85
CA THR A 116 10.56 -11.22 -27.06
C THR A 116 9.32 -11.76 -27.75
N SER A 117 9.17 -13.08 -27.89
CA SER A 117 8.00 -13.71 -28.52
C SER A 117 6.69 -13.41 -27.78
N ILE A 118 6.66 -13.51 -26.45
CA ILE A 118 5.47 -13.16 -25.64
C ILE A 118 5.13 -11.67 -25.80
N ALA A 119 6.16 -10.81 -25.79
CA ALA A 119 5.97 -9.37 -25.97
C ALA A 119 5.44 -9.05 -27.39
N GLU A 120 5.87 -9.79 -28.41
CA GLU A 120 5.38 -9.67 -29.78
C GLU A 120 3.93 -10.13 -29.89
N ILE A 121 3.56 -11.27 -29.30
CA ILE A 121 2.17 -11.76 -29.28
C ILE A 121 1.24 -10.72 -28.64
N TYR A 122 1.57 -10.19 -27.46
CA TYR A 122 0.74 -9.16 -26.83
C TYR A 122 0.68 -7.86 -27.65
N ARG A 123 1.78 -7.51 -28.34
CA ARG A 123 1.82 -6.34 -29.22
C ARG A 123 0.93 -6.52 -30.44
N GLU A 124 0.99 -7.68 -31.10
CA GLU A 124 0.21 -8.02 -32.30
C GLU A 124 -1.28 -8.16 -32.00
N THR A 125 -1.61 -8.76 -30.85
CA THR A 125 -2.99 -8.93 -30.39
C THR A 125 -3.57 -7.69 -29.72
N GLY A 126 -2.77 -6.63 -29.54
CA GLY A 126 -3.20 -5.38 -28.94
C GLY A 126 -3.46 -5.44 -27.43
N GLN A 127 -2.95 -6.46 -26.73
CA GLN A 127 -3.10 -6.68 -25.30
C GLN A 127 -2.09 -5.84 -24.50
N LEU A 128 -2.26 -4.51 -24.55
CA LEU A 128 -1.27 -3.55 -24.04
C LEU A 128 -1.08 -3.61 -22.52
N GLU A 129 -2.13 -3.93 -21.76
CA GLU A 129 -2.07 -4.10 -20.30
C GLU A 129 -1.18 -5.29 -19.91
N LEU A 130 -1.38 -6.43 -20.58
CA LEU A 130 -0.56 -7.64 -20.39
C LEU A 130 0.88 -7.43 -20.84
N LEU A 131 1.08 -6.62 -21.89
CA LEU A 131 2.40 -6.22 -22.34
C LEU A 131 3.14 -5.38 -21.29
N ALA A 132 2.45 -4.43 -20.64
CA ALA A 132 3.02 -3.67 -19.53
C ALA A 132 3.37 -4.56 -18.33
N ILE A 133 2.48 -5.49 -17.97
CA ILE A 133 2.72 -6.47 -16.89
C ILE A 133 3.94 -7.34 -17.19
N HIS A 134 4.06 -7.82 -18.43
CA HIS A 134 5.21 -8.61 -18.88
C HIS A 134 6.52 -7.84 -18.71
N TYR A 135 6.56 -6.59 -19.18
CA TYR A 135 7.75 -5.76 -19.05
C TYR A 135 8.09 -5.42 -17.60
N ASN A 136 7.09 -5.22 -16.74
CA ASN A 136 7.31 -5.09 -15.30
C ASN A 136 7.93 -6.36 -14.70
N GLY A 137 7.40 -7.54 -15.06
CA GLY A 137 7.86 -8.83 -14.56
C GLY A 137 9.32 -9.15 -14.89
N ILE A 138 9.82 -8.65 -16.03
CA ILE A 138 11.24 -8.79 -16.43
C ILE A 138 12.11 -7.60 -15.99
N GLY A 139 11.56 -6.65 -15.23
CA GLY A 139 12.28 -5.47 -14.73
C GLY A 139 12.53 -4.37 -15.78
N ASN A 140 11.91 -4.43 -16.95
CA ASN A 140 12.05 -3.39 -17.98
C ASN A 140 11.04 -2.26 -17.75
N ILE A 141 11.40 -1.33 -16.86
CA ILE A 141 10.56 -0.22 -16.43
C ILE A 141 10.23 0.75 -17.58
N GLU A 142 11.14 0.96 -18.52
CA GLU A 142 10.94 1.89 -19.65
C GLU A 142 9.85 1.39 -20.59
N LEU A 143 9.90 0.10 -20.96
CA LEU A 143 8.87 -0.49 -21.81
C LEU A 143 7.56 -0.69 -21.05
N ARG A 144 7.60 -1.06 -19.77
CA ARG A 144 6.41 -1.05 -18.91
C ARG A 144 5.69 0.29 -19.00
N ASP A 145 6.41 1.39 -18.73
CA ASP A 145 5.83 2.72 -18.69
C ASP A 145 5.32 3.15 -20.07
N LYS A 146 6.08 2.88 -21.13
CA LYS A 146 5.65 3.11 -22.51
C LYS A 146 4.31 2.44 -22.82
N TYR A 147 4.16 1.15 -22.50
CA TYR A 147 2.94 0.41 -22.84
C TYR A 147 1.76 0.75 -21.92
N ILE A 148 2.01 1.24 -20.70
CA ILE A 148 1.00 1.87 -19.86
C ILE A 148 0.43 3.11 -20.55
N GLU A 149 1.28 4.04 -21.02
CA GLU A 149 0.80 5.24 -21.73
C GLU A 149 -0.02 4.89 -22.98
N ILE A 150 0.41 3.86 -23.73
CA ILE A 150 -0.31 3.42 -24.93
C ILE A 150 -1.66 2.78 -24.53
N ALA A 151 -1.71 1.96 -23.48
CA ALA A 151 -2.96 1.37 -23.01
C ALA A 151 -3.97 2.46 -22.61
N ILE A 152 -3.52 3.44 -21.82
CA ILE A 152 -4.36 4.54 -21.34
C ILE A 152 -4.85 5.41 -22.51
N SER A 153 -3.96 5.80 -23.43
CA SER A 153 -4.35 6.61 -24.61
C SER A 153 -5.29 5.88 -25.57
N ARG A 154 -5.34 4.54 -25.53
CA ARG A 154 -6.30 3.72 -26.29
C ARG A 154 -7.60 3.42 -25.54
N GLY A 155 -7.82 4.05 -24.39
CA GLY A 155 -9.06 3.93 -23.63
C GLY A 155 -9.10 2.72 -22.70
N ALA A 156 -7.99 2.45 -21.99
CA ALA A 156 -8.00 1.53 -20.86
C ALA A 156 -9.13 1.87 -19.87
N SER A 157 -9.73 0.84 -19.28
CA SER A 157 -10.81 1.03 -18.31
C SER A 157 -10.31 1.74 -17.03
N PRO A 158 -11.20 2.34 -16.23
CA PRO A 158 -10.81 2.93 -14.94
C PRO A 158 -10.06 1.95 -14.03
N ASP A 159 -10.51 0.70 -13.96
CA ASP A 159 -9.86 -0.36 -13.18
C ASP A 159 -8.44 -0.67 -13.70
N ALA A 160 -8.28 -0.71 -15.03
CA ALA A 160 -6.97 -0.92 -15.65
C ALA A 160 -6.04 0.27 -15.39
N ILE A 161 -6.53 1.51 -15.49
CA ILE A 161 -5.74 2.71 -15.16
C ILE A 161 -5.29 2.66 -13.70
N PHE A 162 -6.20 2.34 -12.77
CA PHE A 162 -5.89 2.21 -11.36
C PHE A 162 -4.80 1.17 -11.11
N PHE A 163 -4.93 -0.02 -11.71
CA PHE A 163 -3.95 -1.09 -11.58
C PHE A 163 -2.59 -0.71 -12.17
N LEU A 164 -2.56 -0.22 -13.41
CA LEU A 164 -1.33 0.10 -14.13
C LEU A 164 -0.55 1.24 -13.43
N ARG A 165 -1.23 2.31 -13.01
CA ARG A 165 -0.58 3.45 -12.34
C ARG A 165 -0.30 3.17 -10.86
N GLY A 166 -1.32 2.75 -10.11
CA GLY A 166 -1.25 2.61 -8.67
C GLY A 166 -0.42 1.40 -8.23
N SER A 167 -0.61 0.25 -8.86
CA SER A 167 0.04 -1.00 -8.44
C SER A 167 1.27 -1.34 -9.26
N LEU A 168 1.20 -1.23 -10.60
CA LEU A 168 2.29 -1.69 -11.47
C LEU A 168 3.42 -0.65 -11.58
N GLN A 169 3.09 0.64 -11.57
CA GLN A 169 4.06 1.74 -11.54
C GLN A 169 4.42 2.22 -10.14
N GLU A 170 3.63 1.86 -9.13
CA GLU A 170 3.74 2.42 -7.77
C GLU A 170 3.65 3.96 -7.76
N ARG A 171 2.81 4.49 -8.67
CA ARG A 171 2.56 5.93 -8.86
C ARG A 171 1.08 6.24 -8.73
N PRO A 172 0.50 6.07 -7.52
CA PRO A 172 -0.91 6.39 -7.28
C PRO A 172 -1.23 7.87 -7.54
N ASP A 173 -0.23 8.75 -7.48
CA ASP A 173 -0.34 10.17 -7.85
C ASP A 173 -0.67 10.41 -9.33
N LEU A 174 -0.47 9.42 -10.19
CA LEU A 174 -0.81 9.47 -11.61
C LEU A 174 -2.20 8.88 -11.92
N VAL A 175 -2.91 8.36 -10.92
CA VAL A 175 -4.30 7.89 -11.09
C VAL A 175 -5.23 9.11 -11.04
N PRO A 176 -6.14 9.28 -12.02
CA PRO A 176 -7.16 10.33 -11.98
C PRO A 176 -7.95 10.33 -10.68
N ALA A 177 -8.18 11.51 -10.10
CA ALA A 177 -8.84 11.68 -8.81
C ALA A 177 -10.24 11.04 -8.78
N GLU A 178 -11.00 11.16 -9.87
CA GLU A 178 -12.33 10.55 -10.02
C GLU A 178 -12.30 9.01 -9.88
N ILE A 179 -11.28 8.34 -10.41
CA ILE A 179 -11.12 6.89 -10.30
C ILE A 179 -10.75 6.51 -8.85
N ILE A 180 -9.90 7.31 -8.21
CA ILE A 180 -9.57 7.13 -6.79
C ILE A 180 -10.83 7.31 -5.93
N ASP A 181 -11.60 8.36 -6.17
CA ASP A 181 -12.80 8.66 -5.38
C ASP A 181 -13.87 7.59 -5.56
N ASP A 182 -14.10 7.09 -6.78
CA ASP A 182 -14.99 5.97 -7.04
C ASP A 182 -14.54 4.68 -6.32
N TYR A 183 -13.23 4.40 -6.34
CA TYR A 183 -12.64 3.28 -5.59
C TYR A 183 -12.85 3.42 -4.07
N LEU A 184 -12.60 4.61 -3.52
CA LEU A 184 -12.74 4.89 -2.09
C LEU A 184 -14.20 4.94 -1.63
N ALA A 185 -15.13 5.33 -2.51
CA ALA A 185 -16.55 5.40 -2.20
C ALA A 185 -17.13 4.04 -1.74
N ALA A 186 -16.53 2.93 -2.18
CA ALA A 186 -16.90 1.60 -1.72
C ALA A 186 -16.74 1.43 -0.20
N PHE A 187 -15.80 2.14 0.43
CA PHE A 187 -15.45 2.01 1.86
C PHE A 187 -16.15 3.04 2.75
N VAL A 188 -16.78 4.06 2.16
CA VAL A 188 -17.48 5.10 2.91
C VAL A 188 -18.74 4.54 3.57
N GLY A 189 -18.92 4.82 4.87
CA GLY A 189 -20.09 4.40 5.63
C GLY A 189 -20.14 2.91 6.00
N ARG A 190 -19.03 2.18 5.81
CA ARG A 190 -18.83 0.84 6.39
C ARG A 190 -18.10 0.97 7.73
N ASP A 191 -18.44 0.09 8.67
CA ASP A 191 -17.73 -0.06 9.95
C ASP A 191 -16.42 -0.88 9.78
N ASP A 192 -15.71 -0.67 8.67
CA ASP A 192 -14.47 -1.36 8.32
C ASP A 192 -13.38 -0.31 8.09
N TYR A 193 -12.90 0.24 9.20
CA TYR A 193 -11.96 1.36 9.20
C TYR A 193 -10.60 0.93 8.65
N GLU A 194 -10.20 -0.30 8.90
CA GLU A 194 -8.87 -0.81 8.59
C GLU A 194 -8.72 -1.10 7.10
N GLN A 195 -9.75 -1.68 6.46
CA GLN A 195 -9.73 -1.83 5.01
C GLN A 195 -9.83 -0.48 4.29
N HIS A 196 -10.57 0.47 4.84
CA HIS A 196 -10.57 1.84 4.33
C HIS A 196 -9.18 2.49 4.47
N ALA A 197 -8.49 2.30 5.59
CA ALA A 197 -7.14 2.81 5.80
C ALA A 197 -6.15 2.27 4.75
N ARG A 198 -6.19 0.95 4.51
CA ARG A 198 -5.36 0.29 3.48
C ARG A 198 -5.68 0.80 2.08
N ALA A 199 -6.95 1.00 1.75
CA ALA A 199 -7.39 1.56 0.48
C ALA A 199 -6.86 2.99 0.28
N LEU A 200 -6.98 3.86 1.30
CA LEU A 200 -6.43 5.22 1.29
C LEU A 200 -4.91 5.23 1.12
N ARG A 201 -4.21 4.31 1.79
CA ARG A 201 -2.77 4.14 1.66
C ARG A 201 -2.37 3.74 0.25
N ALA A 202 -3.09 2.78 -0.35
CA ALA A 202 -2.82 2.30 -1.71
C ALA A 202 -2.91 3.41 -2.77
N VAL A 203 -3.71 4.44 -2.51
CA VAL A 203 -3.86 5.61 -3.40
C VAL A 203 -3.05 6.83 -2.95
N GLY A 204 -2.11 6.66 -2.02
CA GLY A 204 -1.21 7.73 -1.57
C GLY A 204 -1.85 8.76 -0.62
N ARG A 205 -3.09 8.57 -0.17
CA ARG A 205 -3.77 9.45 0.79
C ARG A 205 -3.38 9.11 2.24
N ARG A 206 -2.08 9.24 2.52
CA ARG A 206 -1.42 8.69 3.73
C ARG A 206 -1.94 9.29 5.04
N LEU A 207 -2.24 10.60 5.08
CA LEU A 207 -2.79 11.25 6.28
C LEU A 207 -4.20 10.76 6.62
N GLU A 208 -5.03 10.55 5.60
CA GLU A 208 -6.39 10.02 5.79
C GLU A 208 -6.34 8.54 6.15
N ALA A 209 -5.41 7.78 5.56
CA ALA A 209 -5.14 6.41 5.97
C ALA A 209 -4.77 6.36 7.47
N ALA A 210 -3.90 7.26 7.92
CA ALA A 210 -3.52 7.35 9.33
C ALA A 210 -4.73 7.60 10.24
N GLN A 211 -5.62 8.52 9.86
CA GLN A 211 -6.86 8.77 10.60
C GLN A 211 -7.74 7.52 10.67
N LYS A 212 -7.88 6.77 9.57
CA LYS A 212 -8.68 5.54 9.53
C LYS A 212 -8.10 4.40 10.35
N TYR A 213 -6.78 4.21 10.33
CA TYR A 213 -6.14 3.26 11.24
C TYR A 213 -6.39 3.60 12.70
N ILE A 214 -6.24 4.86 13.09
CA ILE A 214 -6.48 5.29 14.47
C ILE A 214 -7.94 5.03 14.88
N GLN A 215 -8.90 5.24 13.97
CA GLN A 215 -10.30 4.91 14.20
C GLN A 215 -10.50 3.40 14.43
N GLY A 216 -9.95 2.54 13.57
CA GLY A 216 -10.05 1.08 13.72
C GLY A 216 -9.35 0.53 14.96
N ILE A 217 -8.17 1.06 15.29
CA ILE A 217 -7.44 0.73 16.52
C ILE A 217 -8.29 1.10 17.75
N ASN A 218 -8.86 2.32 17.76
CA ASN A 218 -9.70 2.76 18.88
C ASN A 218 -10.98 1.91 19.00
N ASP A 219 -11.65 1.59 17.89
CA ASP A 219 -12.81 0.69 17.90
C ASP A 219 -12.45 -0.69 18.45
N SER A 220 -11.34 -1.27 17.98
CA SER A 220 -10.81 -2.54 18.49
C SER A 220 -10.54 -2.51 20.00
N LEU A 221 -9.95 -1.42 20.51
CA LEU A 221 -9.70 -1.24 21.95
C LEU A 221 -11.00 -1.14 22.74
N GLN A 222 -11.98 -0.36 22.27
CA GLN A 222 -13.28 -0.18 22.92
C GLN A 222 -14.07 -1.49 22.98
N ASN A 223 -13.94 -2.33 21.95
CA ASN A 223 -14.60 -3.63 21.86
C ASN A 223 -13.83 -4.77 22.57
N GLY A 224 -12.67 -4.47 23.18
CA GLY A 224 -11.83 -5.47 23.85
C GLY A 224 -11.12 -6.44 22.89
N SER A 225 -11.04 -6.10 21.61
CA SER A 225 -10.35 -6.85 20.55
C SER A 225 -8.84 -6.55 20.57
N TRP A 226 -8.16 -6.95 21.65
CA TRP A 226 -6.76 -6.61 21.92
C TRP A 226 -5.79 -7.03 20.81
N PHE A 227 -6.01 -8.20 20.21
CA PHE A 227 -5.16 -8.68 19.12
C PHE A 227 -5.28 -7.77 17.89
N SER A 228 -6.51 -7.44 17.47
CA SER A 228 -6.74 -6.54 16.34
C SER A 228 -6.11 -5.18 16.58
N ALA A 229 -6.31 -4.61 17.78
CA ALA A 229 -5.68 -3.34 18.16
C ALA A 229 -4.14 -3.42 18.05
N ALA A 230 -3.51 -4.44 18.63
CA ALA A 230 -2.06 -4.62 18.56
C ALA A 230 -1.56 -4.84 17.13
N PHE A 231 -2.29 -5.62 16.34
CA PHE A 231 -1.97 -5.89 14.93
C PHE A 231 -2.01 -4.62 14.09
N TYR A 232 -3.06 -3.81 14.22
CA TYR A 232 -3.19 -2.58 13.44
C TYR A 232 -2.28 -1.45 13.94
N ILE A 233 -1.94 -1.42 15.23
CA ILE A 233 -0.86 -0.55 15.73
C ILE A 233 0.46 -0.92 15.05
N LYS A 234 0.78 -2.21 14.98
CA LYS A 234 1.98 -2.71 14.31
C LYS A 234 1.99 -2.30 12.82
N GLU A 235 0.89 -2.54 12.11
CA GLU A 235 0.76 -2.16 10.69
C GLU A 235 0.92 -0.65 10.49
N PHE A 236 0.26 0.17 11.32
CA PHE A 236 0.40 1.63 11.29
C PHE A 236 1.87 2.09 11.44
N MET A 237 2.64 1.39 12.28
CA MET A 237 4.07 1.67 12.47
C MET A 237 4.91 1.19 11.27
N GLU A 238 4.69 -0.03 10.77
CA GLU A 238 5.42 -0.58 9.62
C GLU A 238 5.21 0.24 8.34
N GLU A 239 4.04 0.87 8.21
CA GLU A 239 3.72 1.76 7.10
C GLU A 239 4.32 3.17 7.25
N ASN A 240 5.07 3.47 8.31
CA ASN A 240 5.70 4.78 8.59
C ASN A 240 4.71 5.96 8.64
N LEU A 241 3.45 5.72 9.03
CA LEU A 241 2.43 6.77 9.08
C LEU A 241 2.68 7.81 10.18
N ILE A 242 3.46 7.46 11.20
CA ILE A 242 3.93 8.41 12.23
C ILE A 242 4.77 9.52 11.58
N GLU A 243 5.68 9.16 10.68
CA GLU A 243 6.55 10.12 10.00
C GLU A 243 5.73 11.07 9.12
N ASP A 244 4.69 10.56 8.45
CA ASP A 244 3.78 11.39 7.66
C ASP A 244 3.01 12.40 8.53
N LEU A 245 2.54 11.98 9.72
CA LEU A 245 1.86 12.87 10.67
C LEU A 245 2.82 13.96 11.18
N LEU A 246 4.07 13.60 11.50
CA LEU A 246 5.08 14.57 11.93
C LEU A 246 5.45 15.56 10.81
N LYS A 247 5.58 15.08 9.56
CA LYS A 247 5.75 15.94 8.39
C LYS A 247 4.57 16.89 8.20
N ALA A 248 3.34 16.42 8.42
CA ALA A 248 2.15 17.26 8.35
C ALA A 248 2.16 18.33 9.46
N ALA A 249 2.49 17.95 10.70
CA ALA A 249 2.62 18.87 11.82
C ALA A 249 3.72 19.92 11.57
N TYR A 250 4.84 19.54 10.95
CA TYR A 250 5.87 20.49 10.54
C TYR A 250 5.35 21.51 9.52
N ARG A 251 4.62 21.07 8.48
CA ARG A 251 4.01 21.97 7.49
C ARG A 251 3.00 22.92 8.13
N GLU A 252 2.09 22.38 8.94
CA GLU A 252 1.07 23.16 9.64
C GLU A 252 1.72 24.24 10.54
N SER A 253 2.66 23.85 11.38
CA SER A 253 3.38 24.81 12.25
C SER A 253 4.24 25.80 11.48
N THR A 254 4.72 25.46 10.28
CA THR A 254 5.40 26.40 9.37
C THR A 254 4.42 27.45 8.86
N GLU A 255 3.24 27.04 8.40
CA GLU A 255 2.19 27.94 7.91
C GLU A 255 1.67 28.87 9.02
N GLN A 256 1.56 28.36 10.25
CA GLN A 256 1.10 29.11 11.41
C GLN A 256 2.20 29.95 12.07
N GLY A 257 3.46 29.78 11.67
CA GLY A 257 4.60 30.49 12.26
C GLY A 257 4.94 30.05 13.68
N GLU A 258 4.60 28.82 14.07
CA GLU A 258 4.79 28.29 15.43
C GLU A 258 6.16 27.61 15.58
N THR A 259 7.20 28.40 15.89
CA THR A 259 8.59 27.94 15.98
C THR A 259 8.79 26.74 16.92
N TRP A 260 8.07 26.67 18.05
CA TRP A 260 8.16 25.54 18.96
C TRP A 260 7.75 24.21 18.30
N TRP A 261 6.61 24.20 17.60
CA TRP A 261 6.10 22.98 16.96
C TRP A 261 6.92 22.58 15.75
N GLN A 262 7.47 23.55 15.01
CA GLN A 262 8.42 23.28 13.94
C GLN A 262 9.66 22.54 14.48
N VAL A 263 10.27 23.07 15.55
CA VAL A 263 11.42 22.44 16.21
C VAL A 263 11.09 21.05 16.73
N ARG A 264 9.95 20.88 17.42
CA ARG A 264 9.55 19.59 17.95
C ARG A 264 9.32 18.56 16.85
N ALA A 265 8.67 18.93 15.74
CA ALA A 265 8.48 18.03 14.62
C ALA A 265 9.81 17.57 14.01
N LEU A 266 10.76 18.50 13.80
CA LEU A 266 12.09 18.16 13.26
C LEU A 266 12.91 17.26 14.19
N GLN A 267 12.79 17.43 15.51
CA GLN A 267 13.42 16.54 16.49
C GLN A 267 12.88 15.12 16.41
N GLU A 268 11.55 14.95 16.36
CA GLU A 268 10.92 13.62 16.25
C GLU A 268 11.19 12.97 14.89
N LEU A 269 11.35 13.76 13.83
CA LEU A 269 11.77 13.30 12.51
C LEU A 269 13.27 12.95 12.43
N GLY A 270 14.07 13.37 13.41
CA GLY A 270 15.53 13.19 13.39
C GLY A 270 16.25 14.04 12.33
N TRP A 271 15.61 15.10 11.82
CA TRP A 271 16.13 15.97 10.76
C TRP A 271 17.05 17.05 11.35
N SER A 272 18.24 16.63 11.76
CA SER A 272 19.18 17.46 12.52
C SER A 272 19.74 18.65 11.74
N THR A 273 19.89 18.52 10.41
CA THR A 273 20.40 19.61 9.56
C THR A 273 19.37 20.71 9.46
N GLU A 274 18.14 20.35 9.08
CA GLU A 274 16.99 21.23 8.95
C GLU A 274 16.65 21.90 10.29
N LEU A 275 16.78 21.15 11.40
CA LEU A 275 16.59 21.69 12.74
C LEU A 275 17.59 22.81 13.03
N ASN A 276 18.88 22.59 12.76
CA ASN A 276 19.91 23.61 12.99
C ASN A 276 19.69 24.83 12.09
N ASP A 277 19.39 24.62 10.82
CA ASP A 277 19.09 25.70 9.88
C ASP A 277 17.90 26.54 10.35
N LEU A 278 16.83 25.89 10.84
CA LEU A 278 15.69 26.58 11.42
C LEU A 278 16.10 27.40 12.66
N LEU A 279 16.81 26.80 13.61
CA LEU A 279 17.27 27.47 14.83
C LEU A 279 18.11 28.72 14.51
N PHE A 280 19.04 28.62 13.55
CA PHE A 280 19.85 29.76 13.12
C PHE A 280 19.02 30.83 12.43
N SER A 281 18.10 30.45 11.53
CA SER A 281 17.23 31.40 10.83
C SER A 281 16.30 32.15 11.79
N LYS A 282 15.96 31.53 12.93
CA LYS A 282 15.06 32.06 13.97
C LYS A 282 15.80 32.59 15.20
N LYS A 283 17.13 32.74 15.16
CA LYS A 283 17.97 33.12 16.30
C LYS A 283 17.44 34.34 17.07
N ASP A 284 17.14 35.42 16.37
CA ASP A 284 16.67 36.67 16.99
C ASP A 284 15.28 36.53 17.63
N GLU A 285 14.41 35.72 17.02
CA GLU A 285 13.08 35.41 17.53
C GLU A 285 13.19 34.57 18.81
N ILE A 286 13.99 33.50 18.76
CA ILE A 286 14.23 32.58 19.87
C ILE A 286 14.84 33.33 21.06
N GLY A 287 15.86 34.15 20.84
CA GLY A 287 16.51 34.92 21.90
C GLY A 287 15.57 35.90 22.62
N LYS A 288 14.51 36.36 21.95
CA LYS A 288 13.49 37.26 22.53
C LYS A 288 12.25 36.53 23.06
N SER A 289 12.09 35.25 22.75
CA SER A 289 10.89 34.47 23.07
C SER A 289 10.70 34.21 24.57
N GLY A 290 11.79 34.25 25.36
CA GLY A 290 11.79 33.79 26.75
C GLY A 290 11.60 32.27 26.90
N ASN A 291 11.54 31.52 25.80
CA ASN A 291 11.42 30.07 25.82
C ASN A 291 12.80 29.45 26.06
N LEU A 292 13.07 29.10 27.32
CA LEU A 292 14.35 28.54 27.75
C LEU A 292 14.72 27.25 26.99
N MET A 293 13.75 26.43 26.58
CA MET A 293 14.02 25.19 25.82
C MET A 293 14.53 25.50 24.42
N LEU A 294 13.90 26.45 23.70
CA LEU A 294 14.38 26.88 22.38
C LEU A 294 15.75 27.55 22.46
N MET A 295 15.96 28.37 23.49
CA MET A 295 17.26 29.02 23.72
C MET A 295 18.36 27.98 23.99
N ALA A 296 18.07 26.93 24.78
CA ALA A 296 19.04 25.88 25.05
C ALA A 296 19.39 25.08 23.78
N LEU A 297 18.39 24.77 22.95
CA LEU A 297 18.61 24.08 21.67
C LEU A 297 19.44 24.92 20.70
N LEU A 298 19.18 26.22 20.61
CA LEU A 298 20.01 27.14 19.81
C LEU A 298 21.45 27.18 20.33
N ALA A 299 21.65 27.27 21.65
CA ALA A 299 22.99 27.27 22.25
C ALA A 299 23.75 25.97 21.96
N ASP A 300 23.09 24.80 22.01
CA ASP A 300 23.70 23.53 21.59
C ASP A 300 24.08 23.55 20.10
N ALA A 301 23.21 24.06 19.23
CA ALA A 301 23.48 24.16 17.78
C ALA A 301 24.65 25.10 17.48
N GLU A 302 24.83 26.16 18.28
CA GLU A 302 25.98 27.09 18.20
C GLU A 302 27.27 26.51 18.81
N GLY A 303 27.20 25.38 19.51
CA GLY A 303 28.32 24.79 20.24
C GLY A 303 28.63 25.46 21.58
N ASP A 304 27.77 26.35 22.09
CA ASP A 304 27.92 26.98 23.41
C ASP A 304 27.38 26.05 24.51
N SER A 305 28.19 25.04 24.85
CA SER A 305 27.84 24.05 25.87
C SER A 305 27.67 24.65 27.27
N ALA A 306 28.29 25.81 27.56
CA ALA A 306 28.18 26.46 28.86
C ALA A 306 26.79 27.11 29.00
N LEU A 307 26.39 27.90 28.00
CA LEU A 307 25.08 28.55 27.97
C LEU A 307 23.94 27.51 27.95
N ALA A 308 24.04 26.47 27.12
CA ALA A 308 23.04 25.42 27.07
C ALA A 308 22.87 24.71 28.43
N CYS A 309 23.97 24.47 29.14
CA CYS A 309 23.95 23.86 30.48
C CYS A 309 23.24 24.76 31.50
N ASP A 310 23.52 26.06 31.50
CA ASP A 310 22.90 27.00 32.42
C ASP A 310 21.41 27.18 32.17
N LEU A 311 20.98 27.27 30.90
CA LEU A 311 19.57 27.30 30.53
C LEU A 311 18.83 26.03 30.97
N ARG A 312 19.43 24.84 30.81
CA ARG A 312 18.86 23.57 31.30
C ARG A 312 18.70 23.54 32.83
N LYS A 313 19.65 24.11 33.59
CA LYS A 313 19.51 24.25 35.05
C LYS A 313 18.35 25.15 35.41
N GLU A 314 18.13 26.22 34.65
CA GLU A 314 17.01 27.14 34.86
C GLU A 314 15.65 26.48 34.57
N ILE A 315 15.56 25.69 33.50
CA ILE A 315 14.38 24.84 33.21
C ILE A 315 14.09 23.88 34.37
N ALA A 316 15.12 23.22 34.91
CA ALA A 316 14.95 22.31 36.03
C ALA A 316 14.47 23.01 37.31
N ARG A 317 14.94 24.24 37.58
CA ARG A 317 14.50 25.05 38.72
C ARG A 317 13.10 25.63 38.59
N SER A 318 12.63 25.85 37.37
CA SER A 318 11.27 26.38 37.11
C SER A 318 10.20 25.29 37.09
N SER A 319 10.60 24.02 37.04
CA SER A 319 9.70 22.86 37.05
C SER A 319 9.47 22.27 38.46
N SER A 320 10.08 22.86 39.49
CA SER A 320 9.98 22.47 40.92
C SER A 320 9.16 23.47 41.72
#